data_AF-A0A8S3XJ21-F1
#
_entry.id   AF-A0A8S3XJ21-F1
#
_cell.length_a   1.000
_cell.length_b   1.000
_cell.length_c   1.000
_cell.angle_alpha   90.00
_cell.angle_beta   90.00
_cell.angle_gamma   90.00
#
_symmetry.space_group_name_H-M   'P 1'
#
loop_
_entity.id
_entity.type
_entity.pdbx_description
1 polymer ?
#
loop_
_entity_poly.entity_id
_entity_poly.type
_entity_poly.pdbx_seq_one_letter_code
_entity_poly.pdbx_strand_id
1 'polypeptide(L)'
;MAVRRKMRLQSSTDLTAYRQLNRQISKCMRQDLRNFNTARIKEVIERNQASKVFARDLCARRSQQLKLKTECGIIISGKPEILSEIERFYGQLYTSSLEPHASVSNDTRASLTRHYSDDIPDVSLSEIRIALQHLKNGRASSGQGWNYSGASESGWNTGT
;
A
#
# COMPACT_ATOMS: atom_id res chain seq x y z
N MET A 1 -19.74 -15.86 -46.94
CA MET A 1 -18.30 -16.13 -47.19
C MET A 1 -18.03 -17.17 -48.28
N ALA A 2 -18.78 -18.30 -48.33
CA ALA A 2 -18.56 -19.35 -49.32
C ALA A 2 -18.72 -18.89 -50.79
N VAL A 3 -19.69 -18.00 -51.05
CA VAL A 3 -19.95 -17.43 -52.39
C VAL A 3 -18.76 -16.63 -52.92
N ARG A 4 -18.22 -15.69 -52.10
CA ARG A 4 -17.02 -14.91 -52.45
C ARG A 4 -15.82 -15.80 -52.79
N ARG A 5 -15.62 -16.89 -52.05
CA ARG A 5 -14.47 -17.80 -52.23
C ARG A 5 -14.54 -18.63 -53.51
N LYS A 6 -15.74 -18.82 -54.07
CA LYS A 6 -15.96 -19.62 -55.28
C LYS A 6 -16.08 -18.78 -56.57
N MET A 7 -16.10 -17.45 -56.45
CA MET A 7 -16.30 -16.55 -57.58
C MET A 7 -15.03 -16.46 -58.44
N ARG A 8 -15.13 -16.83 -59.73
CA ARG A 8 -14.05 -16.67 -60.71
C ARG A 8 -14.20 -15.32 -61.41
N LEU A 9 -13.15 -14.52 -61.38
CA LEU A 9 -13.15 -13.14 -61.90
C LEU A 9 -12.75 -13.11 -63.38
N GLN A 10 -13.57 -13.71 -64.24
CA GLN A 10 -13.24 -13.84 -65.67
C GLN A 10 -13.89 -12.75 -66.52
N SER A 11 -15.02 -12.17 -66.09
CA SER A 11 -15.71 -11.10 -66.81
C SER A 11 -15.75 -9.77 -66.04
N SER A 12 -15.98 -8.68 -66.77
CA SER A 12 -16.19 -7.33 -66.23
C SER A 12 -17.36 -7.28 -65.23
N THR A 13 -18.44 -8.00 -65.50
CA THR A 13 -19.62 -8.09 -64.63
C THR A 13 -19.35 -8.88 -63.35
N ASP A 14 -18.48 -9.91 -63.41
CA ASP A 14 -18.08 -10.64 -62.20
C ASP A 14 -17.23 -9.77 -61.26
N LEU A 15 -16.38 -8.90 -61.84
CA LEU A 15 -15.57 -7.96 -61.06
C LEU A 15 -16.43 -6.93 -60.32
N THR A 16 -17.49 -6.42 -60.95
CA THR A 16 -18.40 -5.45 -60.31
C THR A 16 -19.22 -6.11 -59.20
N ALA A 17 -19.76 -7.31 -59.45
CA ALA A 17 -20.49 -8.08 -58.45
C ALA A 17 -19.59 -8.48 -57.26
N TYR A 18 -18.34 -8.85 -57.51
CA TYR A 18 -17.36 -9.15 -56.45
C TYR A 18 -17.04 -7.92 -55.58
N ARG A 19 -16.89 -6.74 -56.20
CA ARG A 19 -16.67 -5.47 -55.47
C ARG A 19 -17.88 -5.11 -54.59
N GLN A 20 -19.09 -5.25 -55.11
CA GLN A 20 -20.32 -5.02 -54.34
C GLN A 20 -20.43 -5.99 -53.16
N LEU A 21 -20.17 -7.28 -53.39
CA LEU A 21 -20.19 -8.30 -52.35
C LEU A 21 -19.15 -8.01 -51.25
N ASN A 22 -17.93 -7.61 -51.61
CA ASN A 22 -16.92 -7.20 -50.63
C ASN A 22 -17.33 -5.98 -49.82
N ARG A 23 -17.93 -4.98 -50.48
CA ARG A 23 -18.43 -3.79 -49.79
C ARG A 23 -19.51 -4.15 -48.77
N GLN A 24 -20.42 -5.06 -49.13
CA GLN A 24 -21.45 -5.57 -48.22
C GLN A 24 -20.84 -6.35 -47.05
N ILE A 25 -19.91 -7.28 -47.32
CA ILE A 25 -19.21 -8.05 -46.28
C ILE A 25 -18.51 -7.10 -45.29
N SER A 26 -17.72 -6.15 -45.78
CA SER A 26 -17.02 -5.18 -44.93
C SER A 26 -17.98 -4.25 -44.18
N LYS A 27 -19.18 -3.97 -44.73
CA LYS A 27 -20.23 -3.22 -44.02
C LYS A 27 -20.80 -4.05 -42.88
N CYS A 28 -21.19 -5.31 -43.13
CA CYS A 28 -21.70 -6.22 -42.11
C CYS A 28 -20.67 -6.46 -41.01
N MET A 29 -19.41 -6.74 -41.34
CA MET A 29 -18.35 -6.94 -40.34
C MET A 29 -18.15 -5.72 -39.43
N ARG A 30 -18.16 -4.50 -40.00
CA ARG A 30 -18.07 -3.27 -39.21
C ARG A 30 -19.30 -3.08 -38.33
N GLN A 31 -20.48 -3.41 -38.82
CA GLN A 31 -21.71 -3.34 -38.04
C GLN A 31 -21.69 -4.36 -36.89
N ASP A 32 -21.26 -5.59 -37.13
CA ASP A 32 -21.17 -6.64 -36.12
C ASP A 32 -20.16 -6.28 -35.03
N LEU A 33 -18.97 -5.80 -35.42
CA LEU A 33 -17.98 -5.29 -34.48
C LEU A 33 -18.53 -4.13 -33.64
N ARG A 34 -19.24 -3.19 -34.28
CA ARG A 34 -19.86 -2.06 -33.58
C ARG A 34 -20.92 -2.55 -32.61
N ASN A 35 -21.80 -3.45 -33.03
CA ASN A 35 -22.86 -4.02 -32.20
C ASN A 35 -22.27 -4.78 -31.00
N PHE A 36 -21.27 -5.62 -31.22
CA PHE A 36 -20.57 -6.36 -30.17
C PHE A 36 -19.92 -5.40 -29.15
N ASN A 37 -19.18 -4.41 -29.64
CA ASN A 37 -18.54 -3.42 -28.77
C ASN A 37 -19.58 -2.60 -27.99
N THR A 38 -20.66 -2.17 -28.64
CA THR A 38 -21.74 -1.44 -27.98
C THR A 38 -22.45 -2.31 -26.93
N ALA A 39 -22.74 -3.58 -27.23
CA ALA A 39 -23.33 -4.51 -26.27
C ALA A 39 -22.42 -4.72 -25.06
N ARG A 40 -21.12 -4.92 -25.29
CA ARG A 40 -20.12 -5.08 -24.22
C ARG A 40 -19.96 -3.81 -23.37
N ILE A 41 -20.01 -2.63 -23.98
CA ILE A 41 -19.99 -1.36 -23.25
C ILE A 41 -21.25 -1.22 -22.39
N LYS A 42 -22.44 -1.53 -22.94
CA LYS A 42 -23.70 -1.51 -22.19
C LYS A 42 -23.68 -2.47 -21.00
N GLU A 43 -23.26 -3.71 -21.22
CA GLU A 43 -23.13 -4.72 -20.18
C GLU A 43 -22.16 -4.28 -19.06
N VAL A 44 -21.05 -3.64 -19.42
CA VAL A 44 -20.09 -3.09 -18.43
C VAL A 44 -20.71 -1.92 -17.65
N ILE A 45 -21.44 -1.02 -18.32
CA ILE A 45 -22.14 0.10 -17.67
C ILE A 45 -23.23 -0.43 -16.72
N GLU A 46 -24.02 -1.40 -17.17
CA GLU A 46 -25.09 -2.04 -16.38
C GLU A 46 -24.53 -2.77 -15.15
N ARG A 47 -23.37 -3.43 -15.27
CA ARG A 47 -22.69 -4.07 -14.13
C ARG A 47 -22.06 -3.06 -13.17
N ASN A 48 -21.52 -1.96 -13.69
CA ASN A 48 -20.75 -0.98 -12.93
C ASN A 48 -21.53 0.32 -12.72
N GLN A 49 -22.84 0.26 -12.42
CA GLN A 49 -23.77 1.41 -12.39
C GLN A 49 -23.27 2.68 -11.68
N ALA A 50 -22.23 2.60 -10.86
CA ALA A 50 -21.46 3.73 -10.37
C ALA A 50 -20.00 3.73 -10.89
N SER A 51 -19.53 4.89 -11.37
CA SER A 51 -18.15 5.12 -11.84
C SER A 51 -17.06 4.72 -10.83
N LYS A 52 -17.39 4.66 -9.54
CA LYS A 52 -16.50 4.18 -8.46
C LYS A 52 -16.22 2.67 -8.54
N VAL A 53 -17.20 1.86 -8.95
CA VAL A 53 -17.03 0.40 -9.13
C VAL A 53 -16.12 0.14 -10.33
N PHE A 54 -16.34 0.87 -11.42
CA PHE A 54 -15.48 0.81 -12.61
C PHE A 54 -14.02 1.20 -12.32
N ALA A 55 -13.79 2.28 -11.57
CA ALA A 55 -12.45 2.68 -11.15
C ALA A 55 -11.78 1.64 -10.23
N ARG A 56 -12.56 1.00 -9.35
CA ARG A 56 -12.08 -0.07 -8.46
C ARG A 56 -11.69 -1.33 -9.24
N ASP A 57 -12.45 -1.72 -10.25
CA ASP A 57 -12.16 -2.89 -11.10
C ASP A 57 -10.95 -2.64 -12.02
N LEU A 58 -10.80 -1.42 -12.55
CA LEU A 58 -9.59 -1.01 -13.26
C LEU A 58 -8.36 -0.99 -12.34
N CYS A 59 -8.52 -0.56 -11.09
CA CYS A 59 -7.47 -0.62 -10.08
C CYS A 59 -7.13 -2.06 -9.65
N ALA A 60 -8.12 -2.94 -9.52
CA ALA A 60 -7.91 -4.36 -9.23
C ALA A 60 -7.15 -5.05 -10.37
N ARG A 61 -7.42 -4.64 -11.62
CA ARG A 61 -6.68 -5.10 -12.81
C ARG A 61 -5.29 -4.46 -12.95
N ARG A 62 -5.06 -3.29 -12.34
CA ARG A 62 -3.74 -2.73 -12.01
C ARG A 62 -3.26 -3.29 -10.67
N SER A 63 -3.29 -4.61 -10.48
CA SER A 63 -2.64 -5.26 -9.35
C SER A 63 -1.22 -4.71 -9.25
N GLN A 64 -0.95 -3.96 -8.18
CA GLN A 64 0.35 -3.36 -7.92
C GLN A 64 1.37 -4.49 -8.00
N GLN A 65 2.21 -4.44 -9.04
CA GLN A 65 3.24 -5.44 -9.27
C GLN A 65 4.35 -5.17 -8.27
N LEU A 66 4.08 -5.47 -7.00
CA LEU A 66 5.07 -5.44 -5.94
C LEU A 66 6.06 -6.55 -6.25
N LYS A 67 7.32 -6.19 -6.45
CA LYS A 67 8.41 -7.12 -6.68
C LYS A 67 9.39 -6.93 -5.55
N LEU A 68 9.70 -8.01 -4.86
CA LEU A 68 10.70 -8.01 -3.80
C LEU A 68 11.86 -8.90 -4.23
N LYS A 69 13.09 -8.48 -3.92
CA LYS A 69 14.28 -9.27 -4.16
C LYS A 69 14.68 -9.90 -2.84
N THR A 70 14.66 -11.22 -2.79
CA THR A 70 15.11 -12.02 -1.64
C THR A 70 16.63 -11.95 -1.49
N GLU A 71 17.15 -12.31 -0.32
CA GLU A 71 18.60 -12.40 -0.02
C GLU A 71 19.37 -13.27 -1.02
N CYS A 72 18.75 -14.36 -1.51
CA CYS A 72 19.31 -15.23 -2.56
C CYS A 72 19.29 -14.61 -3.96
N GLY A 73 18.81 -13.36 -4.10
CA GLY A 73 18.72 -12.64 -5.36
C GLY A 73 17.50 -12.97 -6.22
N ILE A 74 16.59 -13.82 -5.74
CA ILE A 74 15.36 -14.23 -6.43
C ILE A 74 14.32 -13.10 -6.35
N ILE A 75 13.60 -12.86 -7.45
CA ILE A 75 12.54 -11.85 -7.51
C ILE A 75 11.19 -12.54 -7.28
N ILE A 76 10.54 -12.22 -6.17
CA ILE A 76 9.19 -12.66 -5.84
C ILE A 76 8.17 -11.57 -6.14
N SER A 77 6.96 -11.97 -6.52
CA SER A 77 5.90 -11.02 -6.93
C SER A 77 4.50 -11.38 -6.44
N GLY A 78 4.32 -12.59 -5.91
CA GLY A 78 3.07 -12.97 -5.27
C GLY A 78 2.90 -12.27 -3.92
N LYS A 79 1.69 -11.77 -3.65
CA LYS A 79 1.33 -11.25 -2.33
C LYS A 79 1.65 -12.21 -1.17
N PRO A 80 1.32 -13.52 -1.22
CA PRO A 80 1.66 -14.41 -0.10
C PRO A 80 3.16 -14.59 0.07
N GLU A 81 3.91 -14.70 -1.04
CA GLU A 81 5.37 -14.85 -1.04
C GLU A 81 6.04 -13.62 -0.40
N ILE A 82 5.59 -12.42 -0.75
CA ILE A 82 6.11 -11.16 -0.21
C ILE A 82 5.85 -11.09 1.30
N LEU A 83 4.65 -11.47 1.76
CA LEU A 83 4.34 -11.47 3.19
C LEU A 83 5.22 -12.44 3.98
N SER A 84 5.41 -13.66 3.46
CA SER A 84 6.29 -14.65 4.09
C SER A 84 7.74 -14.19 4.15
N GLU A 85 8.24 -13.51 3.11
CA GLU A 85 9.61 -13.00 3.09
C GLU A 85 9.80 -11.82 4.06
N ILE A 86 8.82 -10.94 4.18
CA ILE A 86 8.80 -9.85 5.18
C ILE A 86 8.79 -10.44 6.60
N GLU A 87 7.92 -11.42 6.84
CA GLU A 87 7.83 -12.11 8.13
C GLU A 87 9.15 -12.79 8.50
N ARG A 88 9.77 -13.52 7.56
CA ARG A 88 11.09 -14.14 7.75
C ARG A 88 12.15 -13.09 8.09
N PHE A 89 12.23 -12.01 7.31
CA PHE A 89 13.24 -10.96 7.48
C PHE A 89 13.12 -10.29 8.86
N TYR A 90 11.94 -9.79 9.21
CA TYR A 90 11.75 -9.12 10.50
C TYR A 90 11.80 -10.09 11.68
N GLY A 91 11.31 -11.32 11.49
CA GLY A 91 11.45 -12.40 12.46
C GLY A 91 12.92 -12.65 12.81
N GLN A 92 13.79 -12.78 11.80
CA GLN A 92 15.22 -12.93 12.02
C GLN A 92 15.84 -11.69 12.68
N LEU A 93 15.54 -10.49 12.17
CA LEU A 93 16.12 -9.23 12.65
C LEU A 93 15.88 -9.01 14.16
N TYR A 94 14.65 -9.27 14.62
CA TYR A 94 14.29 -9.06 16.02
C TYR A 94 14.59 -10.27 16.91
N THR A 95 14.75 -11.47 16.34
CA THR A 95 15.22 -12.64 17.12
C THR A 95 16.74 -12.58 17.33
N SER A 96 17.51 -12.07 16.35
CA SER A 96 18.97 -11.92 16.47
C SER A 96 19.41 -10.83 17.46
N SER A 97 18.51 -9.89 17.79
CA SER A 97 18.80 -8.78 18.72
C SER A 97 18.53 -9.12 20.20
N LEU A 98 18.09 -10.35 20.51
CA LEU A 98 17.87 -10.82 21.88
C LEU A 98 19.14 -11.38 22.53
N GLU A 99 20.18 -11.69 21.75
CA GLU A 99 21.50 -11.93 22.32
C GLU A 99 22.08 -10.59 22.77
N PRO A 100 22.37 -10.40 24.08
CA PRO A 100 23.11 -9.23 24.51
C PRO A 100 24.41 -9.23 23.71
N HIS A 101 24.66 -8.17 22.95
CA HIS A 101 25.94 -7.96 22.29
C HIS A 101 27.04 -8.13 23.33
N ALA A 102 27.64 -9.33 23.40
CA ALA A 102 28.92 -9.52 24.03
C ALA A 102 29.84 -8.56 23.28
N SER A 103 30.27 -7.51 23.98
CA SER A 103 31.06 -6.40 23.46
C SER A 103 32.06 -6.90 22.43
N VAL A 104 31.72 -6.75 21.14
CA VAL A 104 32.63 -7.12 20.07
C VAL A 104 33.71 -6.07 20.11
N SER A 105 34.88 -6.44 20.62
CA SER A 105 36.06 -5.59 20.77
C SER A 105 36.63 -5.05 19.44
N ASN A 106 35.91 -5.19 18.33
CA ASN A 106 36.34 -4.90 16.97
C ASN A 106 35.29 -4.11 16.17
N ASP A 107 34.33 -3.43 16.80
CA ASP A 107 33.47 -2.50 16.07
C ASP A 107 34.27 -1.23 15.70
N THR A 108 34.51 -1.04 14.40
CA THR A 108 35.18 0.15 13.85
C THR A 108 34.29 1.39 13.83
N ARG A 109 33.01 1.26 14.19
CA ARG A 109 32.14 2.43 14.36
C ARG A 109 32.65 3.25 15.53
N ALA A 110 32.65 4.57 15.37
CA ALA A 110 32.99 5.49 16.44
C ALA A 110 32.15 5.14 17.67
N SER A 111 32.82 4.93 18.81
CA SER A 111 32.16 4.81 20.12
C SER A 111 31.17 5.94 20.24
N LEU A 112 29.89 5.60 20.46
CA LEU A 112 28.84 6.58 20.67
C LEU A 112 29.11 7.27 22.02
N THR A 113 29.95 8.30 22.01
CA THR A 113 30.14 9.14 23.19
C THR A 113 28.82 9.85 23.40
N ARG A 114 28.09 9.44 24.44
CA ARG A 114 26.86 10.10 24.89
C ARG A 114 27.21 11.52 25.35
N HIS A 115 27.35 12.44 24.41
CA HIS A 115 27.23 13.85 24.68
C HIS A 115 25.74 14.16 24.65
N TYR A 116 25.20 14.56 25.81
CA TYR A 116 23.79 14.87 26.06
C TYR A 116 22.88 13.65 26.19
N SER A 117 23.04 12.88 27.27
CA SER A 117 21.84 12.36 27.92
C SER A 117 21.18 13.55 28.60
N ASP A 118 20.01 13.97 28.11
CA ASP A 118 19.03 14.49 29.07
C ASP A 118 18.90 13.39 30.13
N ASP A 119 19.33 13.70 31.36
CA ASP A 119 19.28 12.75 32.47
C ASP A 119 17.82 12.34 32.63
N ILE A 120 17.51 11.11 32.21
CA ILE A 120 16.22 10.49 32.53
C ILE A 120 16.21 10.41 34.05
N PRO A 121 15.29 11.10 34.74
CA PRO A 121 15.28 11.10 36.18
C PRO A 121 15.03 9.67 36.68
N ASP A 122 15.84 9.24 37.64
CA ASP A 122 15.68 7.94 38.26
C ASP A 122 14.32 7.88 38.97
N VAL A 123 13.47 6.96 38.52
CA VAL A 123 12.15 6.75 39.13
C VAL A 123 12.34 6.00 40.44
N SER A 124 11.90 6.62 41.54
CA SER A 124 12.01 6.03 42.88
C SER A 124 10.97 4.93 43.12
N LEU A 125 11.29 3.94 43.96
CA LEU A 125 10.32 2.91 44.37
C LEU A 125 9.07 3.50 45.06
N SER A 126 9.22 4.66 45.71
CA SER A 126 8.11 5.42 46.29
C SER A 126 7.16 5.98 45.24
N GLU A 127 7.67 6.54 44.14
CA GLU A 127 6.83 7.02 43.03
C GLU A 127 6.01 5.90 42.40
N ILE A 128 6.64 4.73 42.21
CA ILE A 128 5.96 3.56 41.67
C ILE A 128 4.81 3.13 42.60
N ARG A 129 5.05 3.10 43.92
CA ARG A 129 4.01 2.76 44.92
C ARG A 129 2.87 3.75 44.92
N ILE A 130 3.17 5.05 44.85
CA ILE A 130 2.17 6.13 44.81
C ILE A 130 1.35 6.04 43.53
N ALA A 131 1.99 5.85 42.36
CA ALA A 131 1.32 5.69 41.08
C ALA A 131 0.36 4.48 41.08
N LEU A 132 0.80 3.34 41.62
CA LEU A 132 -0.06 2.14 41.77
C LEU A 132 -1.22 2.37 42.74
N GLN A 133 -1.01 3.13 43.82
CA GLN A 133 -2.06 3.49 44.77
C GLN A 133 -3.10 4.43 44.13
N HIS A 134 -2.68 5.39 43.30
CA HIS A 134 -3.60 6.25 42.55
C HIS A 134 -4.40 5.47 41.51
N LEU A 135 -3.79 4.50 40.84
CA LEU A 135 -4.46 3.59 39.90
C LEU A 135 -5.53 2.75 40.62
N LYS A 136 -5.19 2.14 41.76
CA LYS A 136 -6.11 1.32 42.57
C LYS A 136 -7.29 2.13 43.12
N ASN A 137 -7.06 3.41 43.43
CA ASN A 137 -8.09 4.31 43.93
C ASN A 137 -8.93 4.96 42.80
N GLY A 138 -8.78 4.50 41.55
CA GLY A 138 -9.54 5.01 40.39
C GLY A 138 -9.24 6.47 40.04
N ARG A 139 -8.17 7.05 40.59
CA ARG A 139 -7.73 8.44 40.34
C ARG A 139 -6.72 8.52 39.20
N ALA A 140 -6.73 7.58 38.26
CA ALA A 140 -6.15 7.83 36.95
C ALA A 140 -7.01 8.92 36.31
N SER A 141 -6.61 10.17 36.51
CA SER A 141 -7.30 11.36 36.00
C SER A 141 -7.50 11.21 34.50
N SER A 142 -8.68 10.75 34.07
CA SER A 142 -9.07 10.63 32.67
C SER A 142 -9.39 11.98 32.05
N GLY A 143 -8.73 13.05 32.50
CA GLY A 143 -9.04 14.41 32.09
C GLY A 143 -8.70 15.42 33.17
N GLN A 144 -7.42 15.78 33.29
CA GLN A 144 -7.05 17.13 33.65
C GLN A 144 -5.94 17.54 32.70
N GLY A 145 -6.28 18.45 31.79
CA GLY A 145 -5.29 19.21 31.04
C GLY A 145 -4.33 19.88 32.02
N TRP A 146 -3.14 20.17 31.51
CA TRP A 146 -2.11 20.97 32.14
C TRP A 146 -2.71 22.28 32.69
N ASN A 147 -3.12 22.28 33.95
CA ASN A 147 -3.46 23.48 34.69
C ASN A 147 -2.19 23.95 35.40
N TYR A 148 -1.44 24.80 34.71
CA TYR A 148 -0.55 25.73 35.38
C TYR A 148 -1.40 26.69 36.22
N SER A 149 -1.40 26.48 37.53
CA SER A 149 -1.98 27.44 38.48
C SER A 149 -0.95 27.72 39.59
N GLY A 150 -0.14 28.74 39.32
CA GLY A 150 0.42 29.71 40.28
C GLY A 150 1.13 29.20 41.53
N ALA A 151 2.47 29.24 41.51
CA ALA A 151 3.24 29.59 42.69
C ALA A 151 3.64 31.08 42.58
N SER A 152 2.90 31.89 43.34
CA SER A 152 3.22 33.22 43.88
C SER A 152 4.60 33.82 43.53
N GLU A 153 4.60 34.89 42.75
CA GLU A 153 5.60 35.96 42.89
C GLU A 153 5.37 36.64 44.26
N SER A 154 6.28 36.40 45.20
CA SER A 154 6.46 37.24 46.38
C SER A 154 7.94 37.41 46.70
N GLY A 155 8.40 38.66 46.59
CA GLY A 155 9.54 39.18 47.34
C GLY A 155 10.90 39.20 46.63
N TRP A 156 11.12 40.16 45.73
CA TRP A 156 12.48 40.69 45.55
C TRP A 156 12.78 41.62 46.72
N ASN A 157 13.55 41.10 47.68
CA ASN A 157 14.19 41.85 48.73
C ASN A 157 15.49 42.43 48.14
N THR A 158 15.50 43.71 47.74
CA THR A 158 16.75 44.42 47.42
C THR A 158 17.29 45.05 48.69
N GLY A 159 18.24 44.37 49.31
CA GLY A 159 19.03 44.89 50.43
C GLY A 159 20.51 44.65 50.17
N THR A 160 21.15 45.61 49.50
CA THR A 160 22.47 46.22 49.78
C THR A 160 22.76 47.27 48.73
#